data_AF-X1I9K7-F1
#
_entry.id   AF-X1I9K7-F1
#
_cell.length_a   1.000
_cell.length_b   1.000
_cell.length_c   1.000
_cell.angle_alpha   90.00
_cell.angle_beta   90.00
_cell.angle_gamma   90.00
#
_symmetry.space_group_name_H-M   'P 1'
#
loop_
_entity.id
_entity.type
_entity.pdbx_description
1 polymer ?
#
loop_
_entity_poly.entity_id
_entity_poly.type
_entity_poly.pdbx_seq_one_letter_code
_entity_poly.pdbx_strand_id
1 'polypeptide(L)'
;MKFNAWSKKRIRNGTKTLTSRKMRYSDPAVYCSFGQFPWWFIKRFLYRDEGAESPEELQRVINQIFRRTVGDHEMFYVHVLKPDLEV
;
A
#
# COMPACT_ATOMS: atom_id res chain seq x y z
N MET A 1 8.52 8.93 4.16
CA MET A 1 7.42 8.61 3.24
C MET A 1 6.14 9.22 3.81
N LYS A 2 5.23 9.73 2.98
CA LYS A 2 3.96 10.31 3.47
C LYS A 2 2.82 9.30 3.35
N PHE A 3 2.07 9.15 4.43
CA PHE A 3 0.85 8.34 4.49
C PHE A 3 -0.38 9.21 4.68
N ASN A 4 -1.48 8.87 4.02
CA ASN A 4 -2.77 9.50 4.28
C ASN A 4 -3.37 9.01 5.62
N ALA A 5 -4.40 9.69 6.12
CA ALA A 5 -5.03 9.36 7.40
C ALA A 5 -5.54 7.90 7.48
N TRP A 6 -6.09 7.39 6.37
CA TRP A 6 -6.54 6.01 6.24
C TRP A 6 -5.41 5.00 6.48
N SER A 7 -4.25 5.23 5.85
CA SER A 7 -3.08 4.35 5.99
C SER A 7 -2.48 4.47 7.39
N LYS A 8 -2.35 5.69 7.92
CA LYS A 8 -1.81 5.91 9.27
C LYS A 8 -2.58 5.15 10.34
N LYS A 9 -3.92 5.25 10.32
CA LYS A 9 -4.78 4.54 11.27
C LYS A 9 -4.54 3.02 11.23
N ARG A 10 -4.42 2.44 10.04
CA ARG A 10 -4.25 0.99 9.86
C ARG A 10 -2.86 0.49 10.23
N ILE A 11 -1.82 1.30 9.99
CA ILE A 11 -0.46 0.99 10.45
C ILE A 11 -0.43 1.01 11.97
N ARG A 12 -0.99 2.05 12.61
CA ARG A 12 -1.08 2.12 14.09
C ARG A 12 -1.86 0.96 14.70
N ASN A 13 -2.91 0.49 14.01
CA ASN A 13 -3.70 -0.66 14.46
C ASN A 13 -3.06 -2.01 14.10
N GLY A 14 -1.90 -2.04 13.45
CA GLY A 14 -1.21 -3.26 13.02
C GLY A 14 -1.88 -4.00 11.87
N THR A 15 -2.93 -3.44 11.25
CA THR A 15 -3.64 -4.11 10.15
C THR A 15 -3.01 -3.87 8.78
N LYS A 16 -2.17 -2.84 8.64
CA LYS A 16 -1.42 -2.54 7.42
C LYS A 16 0.07 -2.80 7.62
N THR A 17 0.58 -3.82 6.96
CA THR A 17 1.98 -4.27 7.03
C THR A 17 2.76 -3.97 5.76
N LEU A 18 2.09 -3.68 4.65
CA LEU A 18 2.74 -3.28 3.40
C LEU A 18 2.11 -2.06 2.75
N THR A 19 2.84 -1.45 1.82
CA THR A 19 2.32 -0.33 1.02
C THR A 19 2.85 -0.31 -0.42
N SER A 20 1.94 0.02 -1.33
CA SER A 20 2.20 0.14 -2.76
C SER A 20 2.47 1.58 -3.19
N ARG A 21 3.50 1.78 -4.02
CA ARG A 21 3.96 3.10 -4.47
C ARG A 21 4.44 3.06 -5.92
N LYS A 22 4.32 4.19 -6.63
CA LYS A 22 4.88 4.34 -8.00
C LYS A 22 6.40 4.40 -8.04
N MET A 23 7.00 4.85 -6.95
CA MET A 23 8.45 4.96 -6.80
C MET A 23 8.91 4.00 -5.72
N ARG A 24 10.14 3.51 -5.87
CA ARG A 24 10.83 2.77 -4.81
C ARG A 24 11.33 3.77 -3.77
N TYR A 25 11.01 3.54 -2.51
CA TYR A 25 11.51 4.32 -1.38
C TYR A 25 12.61 3.56 -0.66
N SER A 26 13.76 4.22 -0.43
CA SER A 26 14.73 3.83 0.60
C SER A 26 14.43 4.62 1.86
N ASP A 27 13.34 4.25 2.53
CA ASP A 27 12.88 4.90 3.75
C ASP A 27 13.23 4.04 4.96
N PRO A 28 13.75 4.60 6.07
CA PRO A 28 14.00 3.84 7.30
C PRO A 28 12.76 3.10 7.84
N ALA A 29 11.55 3.55 7.47
CA ALA A 29 10.29 2.90 7.80
C ALA A 29 10.05 1.57 7.07
N VAL A 30 10.80 1.31 6.00
CA VAL A 30 10.64 0.13 5.15
C VAL A 30 11.63 -0.95 5.61
N TYR A 31 11.10 -2.13 5.93
CA TYR A 31 11.90 -3.30 6.26
C TYR A 31 12.53 -3.89 4.99
N CYS A 32 11.72 -4.08 3.94
CA CYS A 32 12.20 -4.51 2.64
C CYS A 32 11.29 -3.99 1.51
N SER A 33 11.85 -3.90 0.31
CA SER A 33 11.09 -3.53 -0.90
C SER A 33 11.18 -4.66 -1.91
N PHE A 34 10.05 -5.06 -2.46
CA PHE A 34 9.98 -5.97 -3.59
C PHE A 34 9.99 -5.20 -4.92
N GLY A 35 10.09 -5.95 -6.02
CA GLY A 35 9.94 -5.41 -7.37
C GLY A 35 8.56 -4.79 -7.62
N GLN A 36 8.35 -4.36 -8.86
CA GLN A 36 7.04 -3.85 -9.26
C GLN A 36 6.08 -5.01 -9.54
N PHE A 37 4.85 -4.89 -9.05
CA PHE A 37 3.75 -5.79 -9.38
C PHE A 37 2.62 -5.02 -10.05
N PRO A 38 1.84 -5.67 -10.93
CA PRO A 38 0.65 -5.05 -11.51
C PRO A 38 -0.43 -4.87 -10.43
N TRP A 39 -1.20 -3.80 -10.56
CA TRP A 39 -2.22 -3.45 -9.58
C TRP A 39 -3.26 -4.55 -9.33
N TRP A 40 -3.66 -5.29 -10.37
CA TRP A 40 -4.61 -6.40 -10.20
C TRP A 40 -4.08 -7.45 -9.22
N PHE A 41 -2.77 -7.72 -9.22
CA PHE A 41 -2.15 -8.71 -8.35
C PHE A 41 -2.19 -8.22 -6.90
N ILE A 42 -1.78 -6.97 -6.67
CA ILE A 42 -1.80 -6.34 -5.35
C ILE A 42 -3.21 -6.31 -4.79
N LYS A 43 -4.17 -5.84 -5.60
CA LYS A 43 -5.58 -5.75 -5.25
C LYS A 43 -6.21 -7.11 -4.92
N ARG A 44 -5.83 -8.17 -5.64
CA ARG A 44 -6.41 -9.50 -5.45
C ARG A 44 -5.78 -10.28 -4.31
N PHE A 45 -4.46 -10.18 -4.14
CA PHE A 45 -3.71 -11.05 -3.23
C PHE A 45 -3.14 -10.35 -2.00
N LEU A 46 -2.85 -9.05 -2.09
CA LEU A 46 -2.15 -8.29 -1.04
C LEU A 46 -3.05 -7.25 -0.35
N TYR A 47 -4.36 -7.25 -0.62
CA TYR A 47 -5.24 -6.20 -0.11
C TYR A 47 -5.33 -6.18 1.42
N ARG A 48 -5.32 -7.35 2.05
CA ARG A 48 -5.35 -7.47 3.52
C ARG A 48 -4.10 -6.88 4.14
N ASP A 49 -2.93 -7.14 3.55
CA ASP A 49 -1.65 -6.62 4.02
C ASP A 49 -1.51 -5.11 3.74
N GLU A 50 -2.14 -4.59 2.67
CA GLU A 50 -2.36 -3.14 2.48
C GLU A 50 -3.30 -2.54 3.55
N GLY A 51 -3.95 -3.38 4.36
CA GLY A 51 -4.88 -3.02 5.43
C GLY A 51 -6.33 -2.89 4.99
N ALA A 52 -6.68 -3.26 3.75
CA ALA A 52 -8.07 -3.21 3.28
C ALA A 52 -8.86 -4.46 3.69
N GLU A 53 -10.16 -4.30 3.91
CA GLU A 53 -11.08 -5.40 4.23
C GLU A 53 -11.52 -6.15 2.97
N SER A 54 -11.47 -5.48 1.81
CA SER A 54 -11.77 -6.08 0.52
C SER A 54 -10.93 -5.47 -0.61
N PRO A 55 -10.78 -6.18 -1.75
CA PRO A 55 -10.17 -5.64 -2.97
C PRO A 55 -10.79 -4.32 -3.44
N GLU A 56 -12.10 -4.17 -3.28
CA GLU A 56 -12.87 -2.99 -3.69
C GLU A 56 -12.62 -1.80 -2.77
N GLU A 57 -12.46 -2.02 -1.46
CA GLU A 57 -12.01 -0.96 -0.54
C GLU A 57 -10.64 -0.46 -0.97
N LEU A 58 -9.70 -1.36 -1.24
CA LEU A 58 -8.36 -0.99 -1.67
C LEU A 58 -8.38 -0.19 -2.99
N GLN A 59 -9.21 -0.59 -3.96
CA GLN A 59 -9.40 0.16 -5.21
C GLN A 59 -9.91 1.58 -4.96
N ARG A 60 -10.90 1.75 -4.07
CA ARG A 60 -11.45 3.08 -3.73
C ARG A 60 -10.36 3.96 -3.11
N VAL A 61 -9.58 3.41 -2.19
CA VAL A 61 -8.52 4.16 -1.50
C VAL A 61 -7.42 4.59 -2.46
N ILE A 62 -6.94 3.71 -3.35
CA ILE A 62 -5.91 4.11 -4.30
C ILE A 62 -6.44 5.14 -5.29
N ASN A 63 -7.71 5.04 -5.70
CA ASN A 63 -8.31 6.03 -6.59
C ASN A 63 -8.41 7.41 -5.93
N GLN A 64 -8.69 7.47 -4.62
CA GLN A 64 -8.66 8.72 -3.85
C GLN A 64 -7.26 9.32 -3.76
N ILE A 65 -6.23 8.49 -3.57
CA ILE A 65 -4.83 8.93 -3.51
C ILE A 65 -4.38 9.51 -4.85
N PHE A 66 -4.69 8.83 -5.96
CA PHE A 66 -4.28 9.23 -7.30
C PHE A 66 -5.24 10.21 -7.98
N ARG A 67 -6.42 10.45 -7.37
CA ARG A 67 -7.52 11.27 -7.92
C ARG A 67 -7.96 10.84 -9.34
N ARG A 68 -7.87 9.54 -9.62
CA ARG A 68 -8.30 8.90 -10.88
C ARG A 68 -8.50 7.40 -10.66
N THR A 69 -9.12 6.73 -11.62
CA THR A 69 -9.14 5.27 -11.64
C THR A 69 -7.75 4.73 -11.95
N VAL A 70 -7.21 3.91 -11.05
CA VAL A 70 -5.97 3.15 -11.28
C VAL A 70 -6.30 1.88 -12.04
N GLY A 71 -5.65 1.70 -13.19
CA GLY A 71 -5.83 0.55 -14.06
C GLY A 71 -5.12 -0.70 -13.55
N ASP A 72 -5.65 -1.86 -13.90
CA ASP A 72 -5.18 -3.16 -13.39
C ASP A 72 -3.75 -3.53 -13.80
N HIS A 73 -3.29 -3.06 -14.96
CA HIS A 73 -1.92 -3.30 -15.46
C HIS A 73 -0.90 -2.27 -14.99
N GLU A 74 -1.32 -1.27 -14.22
CA GLU A 74 -0.38 -0.29 -13.69
C GLU A 74 0.54 -0.91 -12.66
N MET A 75 1.83 -0.62 -12.78
CA MET A 75 2.85 -1.22 -11.95
C MET A 75 3.13 -0.38 -10.70
N PHE A 76 3.34 -1.06 -9.57
CA PHE A 76 3.64 -0.46 -8.27
C PHE A 76 4.70 -1.27 -7.52
N TYR A 77 5.63 -0.59 -6.87
CA TYR A 77 6.55 -1.17 -5.91
C TYR A 77 5.82 -1.48 -4.60
N VAL A 78 6.04 -2.69 -4.07
CA VAL A 78 5.53 -3.11 -2.76
C VAL A 78 6.64 -2.97 -1.72
N HIS A 79 6.33 -2.27 -0.64
CA HIS A 79 7.24 -2.04 0.48
C HIS A 79 6.64 -2.66 1.75
N VAL A 80 7.38 -3.53 2.40
CA VAL A 80 7.01 -4.06 3.73
C VAL A 80 7.44 -3.05 4.78
N LEU A 81 6.51 -2.68 5.65
CA LEU A 81 6.73 -1.72 6.71
C LEU A 81 7.34 -2.42 7.92
N LYS A 82 8.15 -1.68 8.68
CA LYS A 82 8.61 -2.17 9.99
C LYS A 82 7.43 -2.32 10.96
N PRO A 83 7.43 -3.36 11.81
CA PRO A 83 6.34 -3.61 12.75
C PRO A 83 6.21 -2.53 13.84
N ASP A 84 7.30 -1.85 14.18
CA ASP A 84 7.42 -0.77 15.16
C ASP A 84 7.34 0.63 14.52
N LEU A 85 6.81 0.73 13.30
CA LEU A 85 6.76 1.98 12.58
C LEU A 85 5.82 3.01 13.26
N GLU A 86 6.40 4.11 13.74
CA GLU A 86 5.66 5.28 14.20
C GLU A 86 5.18 6.14 13.01
N VAL A 87 3.86 6.36 12.88
CA VAL A 87 3.23 7.09 11.74
C VAL A 87 2.29 8.23 12.13
#